data_AF-A0A345D727-F1
#
_entry.id   AF-A0A345D727-F1
#
_cell.length_a   1.000
_cell.length_b   1.000
_cell.length_c   1.000
_cell.angle_alpha   90.00
_cell.angle_beta   90.00
_cell.angle_gamma   90.00
#
_symmetry.space_group_name_H-M   'P 1'
#
loop_
_entity.id
_entity.type
_entity.pdbx_description
1 polymer ?
#
loop_
_entity_poly.entity_id
_entity_poly.type
_entity_poly.pdbx_seq_one_letter_code
_entity_poly.pdbx_strand_id
1 'polypeptide(L)'
;MKTIAAFVLLACLIAVGVKAQGKSSKGRCFCADKGANMVLVKNIEKVEIFPPSPSCRKHEIIVTLKNGAGWKCMNPESKFTQNIIKALEKRSQQSVHHSTTVTAPQKNILTSMSSAPTSFK
;
A
#
# COMPACT_ATOMS: atom_id res chain seq x y z
N MET A 1 -43.64 22.88 33.47
CA MET A 1 -42.99 23.65 32.37
C MET A 1 -41.50 23.35 32.22
N LYS A 2 -40.72 23.24 33.31
CA LYS A 2 -39.26 22.98 33.25
C LYS A 2 -38.86 21.61 32.68
N THR A 3 -39.68 20.59 32.90
CA THR A 3 -39.46 19.23 32.39
C THR A 3 -39.62 19.15 30.87
N ILE A 4 -40.64 19.81 30.32
CA ILE A 4 -40.93 19.84 28.88
C ILE A 4 -39.76 20.47 28.11
N ALA A 5 -39.21 21.59 28.61
CA ALA A 5 -38.05 22.23 28.00
C ALA A 5 -36.80 21.32 27.99
N ALA A 6 -36.58 20.56 29.07
CA ALA A 6 -35.47 19.61 29.16
C ALA A 6 -35.60 18.44 28.16
N PHE A 7 -36.81 17.90 27.98
CA PHE A 7 -37.06 16.86 26.99
C PHE A 7 -36.90 17.35 25.55
N VAL A 8 -37.34 18.58 25.26
CA VAL A 8 -37.16 19.20 23.93
C VAL A 8 -35.68 19.44 23.62
N LEU A 9 -34.91 19.96 24.58
CA LEU A 9 -33.46 20.15 24.43
C LEU A 9 -32.74 18.80 24.21
N LEU A 10 -33.10 17.77 24.96
CA LEU A 10 -32.52 16.43 24.81
C LEU A 10 -32.85 15.82 23.43
N ALA A 11 -34.10 15.97 22.97
CA ALA A 11 -34.52 15.51 21.65
C ALA A 11 -33.78 16.24 20.52
N CYS A 12 -33.59 17.56 20.64
CA CYS A 12 -32.79 18.33 19.67
C CYS A 12 -31.32 17.88 19.64
N LEU A 13 -30.71 17.61 20.80
CA LEU A 13 -29.33 17.11 20.87
C LEU A 13 -29.17 15.73 20.22
N ILE A 14 -30.15 14.84 20.38
CA ILE A 14 -30.14 13.53 19.71
C ILE A 14 -30.36 13.68 18.20
N ALA A 15 -31.26 14.56 17.76
CA ALA A 15 -31.52 14.82 16.35
C ALA A 15 -30.29 15.43 15.63
N VAL A 16 -29.48 16.23 16.32
CA VAL A 16 -28.23 16.81 15.81
C VAL A 16 -27.04 15.85 15.95
N GLY A 17 -27.03 15.04 17.01
CA GLY A 17 -25.90 14.19 17.42
C GLY A 17 -25.73 12.89 16.64
N VAL A 18 -26.75 12.40 15.93
CA VAL A 18 -26.64 11.16 15.13
C VAL A 18 -26.41 11.48 13.65
N LYS A 19 -25.39 12.30 13.37
CA LYS A 19 -24.58 12.07 12.18
C LYS A 19 -23.35 11.31 12.64
N ALA A 20 -23.56 10.09 13.11
CA ALA A 20 -22.53 9.07 13.06
C ALA A 20 -22.24 8.83 11.58
N GLN A 21 -21.45 9.72 10.97
CA GLN A 21 -20.87 9.50 9.66
C GLN A 21 -20.19 8.15 9.78
N GLY A 22 -20.77 7.17 9.10
CA GLY A 22 -20.19 5.84 8.97
C GLY A 22 -18.80 6.03 8.43
N LYS A 23 -17.82 6.10 9.32
CA LYS A 23 -16.42 5.89 9.00
C LYS A 23 -16.35 4.42 8.69
N SER A 24 -16.76 4.11 7.46
CA SER A 24 -16.42 2.91 6.74
C SER A 24 -15.03 2.54 7.20
N SER A 25 -14.86 1.32 7.67
CA SER A 25 -13.62 0.70 8.14
C SER A 25 -12.53 0.61 7.04
N LYS A 26 -12.51 1.57 6.13
CA LYS A 26 -11.34 2.03 5.40
C LYS A 26 -10.34 2.42 6.48
N GLY A 27 -9.35 1.56 6.68
CA GLY A 27 -8.22 1.89 7.52
C GLY A 27 -7.54 3.19 7.06
N ARG A 28 -6.58 3.67 7.84
CA ARG A 28 -5.81 4.90 7.59
C ARG A 28 -4.84 4.75 6.40
N CYS A 29 -5.40 4.49 5.22
CA CYS A 29 -4.70 4.48 3.94
C CYS A 29 -4.15 5.89 3.63
N PHE A 30 -3.01 5.96 2.97
CA PHE A 30 -2.46 7.22 2.47
C PHE A 30 -3.33 7.83 1.35
N CYS A 31 -3.98 6.97 0.58
CA CYS A 31 -4.84 7.30 -0.54
C CYS A 31 -6.31 7.26 -0.12
N ALA A 32 -6.99 8.40 -0.21
CA ALA A 32 -8.43 8.51 0.09
C ALA A 32 -9.32 7.91 -1.03
N ASP A 33 -8.89 8.06 -2.29
CA ASP A 33 -9.62 7.65 -3.50
C ASP A 33 -8.90 6.54 -4.27
N LYS A 34 -9.50 6.04 -5.35
CA LYS A 34 -8.93 5.00 -6.23
C LYS A 34 -7.58 5.38 -6.87
N GLY A 35 -7.13 6.63 -6.77
CA GLY A 35 -5.89 7.11 -7.38
C GLY A 35 -6.02 7.41 -8.87
N ALA A 36 -4.98 7.99 -9.46
CA ALA A 36 -4.91 8.32 -10.87
C ALA A 36 -4.73 7.04 -11.72
N ASN A 37 -5.46 6.94 -12.83
CA ASN A 37 -5.32 5.81 -13.75
C ASN A 37 -4.08 5.91 -14.65
N MET A 38 -3.60 7.13 -14.90
CA MET A 38 -2.44 7.39 -15.75
C MET A 38 -1.66 8.60 -15.24
N VAL A 39 -0.34 8.50 -15.30
CA VAL A 39 0.60 9.58 -15.02
C VAL A 39 1.64 9.57 -16.13
N LEU A 40 2.06 10.73 -16.58
CA LEU A 40 3.03 10.81 -17.66
C LEU A 40 4.41 10.36 -17.16
N VAL A 41 4.92 9.25 -17.69
CA VAL A 41 6.13 8.57 -17.17
C VAL A 41 7.34 9.51 -17.06
N LYS A 42 7.50 10.46 -17.99
CA LYS A 42 8.58 11.47 -17.94
C LYS A 42 8.58 12.34 -16.68
N ASN A 43 7.40 12.51 -16.06
CA ASN A 43 7.21 13.31 -14.86
C ASN A 43 7.36 12.48 -13.57
N ILE A 44 7.52 11.16 -13.67
CA ILE A 44 7.68 10.29 -12.49
C ILE A 44 9.15 10.35 -12.04
N GLU A 45 9.36 10.67 -10.78
CA GLU A 45 10.66 10.67 -10.12
C GLU A 45 10.89 9.37 -9.35
N LYS A 46 9.90 8.96 -8.56
CA LYS A 46 9.96 7.77 -7.70
C LYS A 46 8.61 7.06 -7.69
N VAL A 47 8.64 5.74 -7.61
CA VAL A 47 7.45 4.89 -7.42
C VAL A 47 7.62 4.09 -6.14
N GLU A 48 6.64 4.15 -5.26
CA GLU A 48 6.60 3.42 -4.00
C GLU A 48 5.35 2.56 -3.94
N ILE A 49 5.54 1.27 -3.64
CA ILE A 49 4.46 0.28 -3.61
C ILE A 49 4.29 -0.14 -2.15
N PHE A 50 3.12 0.15 -1.59
CA PHE A 50 2.74 -0.22 -0.24
C PHE A 50 1.76 -1.40 -0.28
N PRO A 51 2.12 -2.57 0.27
CA PRO A 51 1.21 -3.68 0.37
C PRO A 51 0.12 -3.44 1.42
N PRO A 52 -0.97 -4.22 1.40
CA PRO A 52 -1.98 -4.19 2.44
C PRO A 52 -1.37 -4.38 3.84
N SER A 53 -1.78 -3.54 4.78
CA SER A 53 -1.34 -3.53 6.17
C SER A 53 -2.55 -3.62 7.12
N PRO A 54 -2.33 -3.84 8.43
CA PRO A 54 -3.40 -3.75 9.43
C PRO A 54 -4.15 -2.42 9.37
N SER A 55 -3.41 -1.35 9.06
CA SER A 55 -3.91 0.02 8.94
C SER A 55 -4.52 0.34 7.59
N CYS A 56 -4.24 -0.39 6.51
CA CYS A 56 -4.87 -0.18 5.21
C CYS A 56 -5.02 -1.52 4.47
N ARG A 57 -6.25 -1.98 4.24
CA ARG A 57 -6.53 -3.29 3.62
C ARG A 57 -6.27 -3.34 2.11
N LYS A 58 -5.79 -2.26 1.50
CA LYS A 58 -5.64 -2.14 0.04
C LYS A 58 -4.17 -1.95 -0.31
N HIS A 59 -3.79 -2.38 -1.52
CA HIS A 59 -2.53 -1.97 -2.12
C HIS A 59 -2.58 -0.48 -2.42
N GLU A 60 -1.53 0.24 -2.04
CA GLU A 60 -1.36 1.65 -2.37
C GLU A 60 -0.10 1.80 -3.21
N ILE A 61 -0.19 2.59 -4.28
CA ILE A 61 0.94 2.86 -5.15
C ILE A 61 1.06 4.36 -5.24
N ILE A 62 2.16 4.90 -4.76
CA ILE A 62 2.40 6.33 -4.67
C ILE A 62 3.52 6.67 -5.64
N VAL A 63 3.27 7.65 -6.50
CA VAL A 63 4.28 8.20 -7.41
C VAL A 63 4.64 9.61 -6.97
N THR A 64 5.94 9.86 -6.81
CA THR A 64 6.47 11.21 -6.61
C THR A 64 6.77 11.78 -7.99
N LEU A 65 6.30 13.00 -8.23
CA LEU A 65 6.49 13.71 -9.48
C LEU A 65 7.73 14.61 -9.40
N LYS A 66 8.45 14.71 -10.52
CA LYS A 66 9.60 15.59 -10.67
C LYS A 66 9.23 17.06 -10.47
N ASN A 67 10.26 17.88 -10.27
CA ASN A 67 10.16 19.34 -10.15
C ASN A 67 9.31 19.79 -8.96
N GLY A 68 9.24 18.99 -7.90
CA GLY A 68 8.47 19.33 -6.71
C GLY A 68 6.95 19.34 -6.93
N ALA A 69 6.44 18.71 -7.99
CA ALA A 69 5.00 18.62 -8.27
C ALA A 69 4.21 17.72 -7.29
N GLY A 70 4.85 17.33 -6.19
CA GLY A 70 4.26 16.53 -5.12
C GLY A 70 4.17 15.05 -5.44
N TRP A 71 3.22 14.38 -4.79
CA TRP A 71 2.97 12.96 -4.97
C TRP A 71 1.52 12.71 -5.36
N LYS A 72 1.28 11.59 -6.04
CA LYS A 72 -0.05 11.12 -6.39
C LYS A 72 -0.19 9.63 -6.12
N CYS A 73 -1.36 9.24 -5.66
CA CYS A 73 -1.78 7.85 -5.67
C CYS A 73 -2.09 7.39 -7.09
N MET A 74 -1.73 6.16 -7.44
CA MET A 74 -2.14 5.48 -8.66
C MET A 74 -3.13 4.37 -8.35
N ASN A 75 -3.99 4.07 -9.32
CA ASN A 75 -4.94 2.98 -9.22
C ASN A 75 -4.23 1.62 -9.45
N PRO A 76 -4.17 0.72 -8.45
CA PRO A 76 -3.54 -0.60 -8.62
C PRO A 76 -4.26 -1.48 -9.65
N GLU A 77 -5.54 -1.24 -9.91
CA GLU A 77 -6.34 -1.99 -10.88
C GLU A 77 -6.12 -1.51 -12.34
N SER A 78 -5.49 -0.34 -12.53
CA SER A 78 -5.23 0.21 -13.87
C SER A 78 -4.15 -0.59 -14.62
N LYS A 79 -4.39 -0.86 -15.91
CA LYS A 79 -3.39 -1.49 -16.81
C LYS A 79 -2.09 -0.70 -16.85
N PHE A 80 -2.16 0.63 -16.78
CA PHE A 80 -0.99 1.50 -16.78
C PHE A 80 -0.09 1.24 -15.57
N THR A 81 -0.69 1.19 -14.39
CA THR A 81 0.00 0.91 -13.12
C THR A 81 0.67 -0.46 -13.14
N GLN A 82 -0.04 -1.49 -13.59
CA GLN A 82 0.53 -2.84 -13.72
C GLN A 82 1.71 -2.89 -14.70
N ASN A 83 1.66 -2.13 -15.79
CA ASN A 83 2.77 -2.05 -16.74
C ASN A 83 4.00 -1.36 -16.14
N ILE A 84 3.81 -0.32 -15.32
CA ILE A 84 4.91 0.32 -14.59
C ILE A 84 5.57 -0.68 -13.63
N ILE A 85 4.78 -1.40 -12.83
CA ILE A 85 5.32 -2.39 -11.88
C ILE A 85 6.15 -3.45 -12.62
N LYS A 86 5.59 -4.03 -13.70
CA LYS A 86 6.32 -5.01 -14.53
C LYS A 86 7.61 -4.45 -15.12
N ALA A 87 7.61 -3.17 -15.52
CA ALA A 87 8.81 -2.52 -16.05
C ALA A 87 9.87 -2.32 -14.95
N LEU A 88 9.46 -2.02 -13.72
CA LEU A 88 10.37 -1.90 -12.57
C LEU A 88 10.98 -3.27 -12.21
N GLU A 89 10.17 -4.33 -12.19
CA GLU A 89 10.63 -5.71 -11.93
C GLU A 89 11.64 -6.21 -12.99
N LYS A 90 11.44 -5.85 -14.26
CA LYS A 90 12.40 -6.21 -15.32
C LYS A 90 13.74 -5.48 -15.16
N ARG A 91 13.72 -4.21 -14.73
CA ARG A 91 14.95 -3.42 -14.54
C ARG A 91 15.78 -3.94 -13.36
N SER A 92 15.15 -4.41 -12.28
CA SER A 92 15.89 -4.98 -11.14
C SER A 92 16.59 -6.30 -11.48
N GLN A 93 16.05 -7.08 -12.42
CA GLN A 93 16.69 -8.30 -12.92
C GLN A 93 17.87 -8.01 -13.86
N GLN A 94 17.81 -6.90 -14.61
CA GLN A 94 18.86 -6.56 -15.57
C GLN A 94 20.13 -5.99 -14.92
N SER A 95 20.02 -5.38 -13.73
CA SER A 95 21.19 -4.99 -12.92
C SER A 95 21.99 -6.18 -12.35
N VAL A 96 21.43 -7.40 -12.36
CA VAL A 96 22.16 -8.62 -11.96
C VAL A 96 22.95 -9.22 -13.14
N HIS A 97 22.61 -8.89 -14.38
CA HIS A 97 23.19 -9.51 -15.57
C HIS A 97 24.33 -8.69 -16.24
N HIS A 98 24.80 -7.62 -15.60
CA HIS A 98 25.97 -6.84 -16.03
C HIS A 98 27.12 -6.87 -15.00
N SER A 99 27.24 -7.97 -14.24
CA SER A 99 28.50 -8.37 -13.61
C SER A 99 29.05 -9.55 -14.36
N THR A 100 29.94 -9.28 -15.32
CA THR A 100 30.79 -10.29 -15.95
C THR A 100 31.75 -10.83 -14.88
N THR A 101 31.57 -12.06 -14.42
CA THR A 101 32.68 -12.96 -14.03
C THR A 101 32.21 -14.39 -14.22
N VAL A 102 32.72 -15.00 -15.28
CA VAL A 102 32.72 -16.45 -15.53
C VAL A 102 33.37 -17.13 -14.33
N THR A 103 32.70 -18.09 -13.68
CA THR A 103 33.22 -19.41 -13.27
C THR A 103 32.16 -20.13 -12.43
N ALA A 104 31.52 -21.14 -13.02
CA ALA A 104 30.87 -22.21 -12.25
C ALA A 104 31.97 -23.09 -11.62
N PRO A 105 31.69 -23.74 -10.47
CA PRO A 105 31.44 -25.17 -10.62
C PRO A 105 30.25 -25.65 -9.78
N GLN A 106 29.40 -26.47 -10.41
CA GLN A 106 28.56 -27.41 -9.69
C GLN A 106 29.44 -28.38 -8.89
N LYS A 107 29.03 -28.69 -7.66
CA LYS A 107 28.92 -30.08 -7.22
C LYS A 107 27.84 -30.20 -6.14
N ASN A 108 26.80 -30.95 -6.49
CA ASN A 108 25.74 -31.43 -5.62
C ASN A 108 26.31 -32.17 -4.42
N ILE A 109 25.62 -32.19 -3.28
CA ILE A 109 25.40 -33.40 -2.48
C ILE A 109 24.15 -33.22 -1.61
N LEU A 110 23.26 -34.20 -1.79
CA LEU A 110 22.05 -34.49 -1.05
C LEU A 110 22.43 -35.19 0.27
N THR A 111 21.88 -34.74 1.39
CA THR A 111 21.65 -35.56 2.61
C THR A 111 20.68 -34.77 3.50
N SER A 112 19.37 -35.02 3.42
CA SER A 112 18.60 -35.93 4.27
C SER A 112 18.68 -35.64 5.78
N MET A 113 17.51 -35.26 6.32
CA MET A 113 16.95 -35.66 7.63
C MET A 113 17.87 -35.63 8.87
N SER A 114 17.48 -34.85 9.88
CA SER A 114 16.93 -35.38 11.15
C SER A 114 17.09 -34.39 12.31
N SER A 115 16.08 -34.41 13.17
CA SER A 115 16.08 -34.09 14.61
C SER A 115 16.27 -32.63 15.06
N ALA A 116 15.19 -32.11 15.66
CA ALA A 116 15.25 -31.15 16.77
C ALA A 116 16.14 -31.70 17.92
N PRO A 117 16.67 -30.84 18.80
CA PRO A 117 15.90 -30.60 20.02
C PRO A 117 16.06 -29.19 20.65
N THR A 118 15.03 -28.82 21.41
CA THR A 118 15.03 -28.05 22.68
C THR A 118 15.72 -26.69 22.82
N SER A 119 14.88 -25.69 23.12
CA SER A 119 14.92 -24.82 24.30
C SER A 119 16.20 -24.04 24.61
N PHE A 120 16.12 -22.71 24.56
CA PHE A 120 16.89 -21.85 25.47
C PHE A 120 16.14 -20.55 25.77
N LYS A 121 15.63 -20.51 27.01
CA LYS A 121 15.49 -19.40 27.97
C LYS A 121 14.56 -18.22 27.67
#